data_AF-V4JZA9-F1
#
_entry.id   AF-V4JZA9-F1
#
_cell.length_a   1.000
_cell.length_b   1.000
_cell.length_c   1.000
_cell.angle_alpha   90.00
_cell.angle_beta   90.00
_cell.angle_gamma   90.00
#
_symmetry.space_group_name_H-M   'P 1'
#
loop_
_entity.id
_entity.type
_entity.pdbx_description
1 polymer ?
#
loop_
_entity_poly.entity_id
_entity_poly.type
_entity_poly.pdbx_seq_one_letter_code
_entity_poly.pdbx_strand_id
1 'polypeptide(L)'
;MARQVQGLSEREGQDLRKDPKVIRLMANLMAQGAVMLEQTCPICGLPLFRLKNGDVVCPVHGKVYLVSSDEEAREVEIDETLRQVEYMAATKIREYLRQGEVDQVSDLLNVMEAAERVMRLRMERAEKARAQRAPLPQAEAKKGEEVKEKEKEEQE
;
A
#
# COMPACT_ATOMS: atom_id res chain seq x y z
N MET A 1 0.97 -29.46 -9.16
CA MET A 1 -0.05 -28.89 -10.08
C MET A 1 0.08 -27.38 -10.05
N ALA A 2 0.85 -26.82 -10.98
CA ALA A 2 1.11 -25.38 -11.08
C ALA A 2 -0.10 -24.71 -11.73
N ARG A 3 -0.78 -23.81 -11.00
CA ARG A 3 -1.82 -22.94 -11.57
C ARG A 3 -1.11 -21.93 -12.47
N GLN A 4 -1.29 -22.09 -13.78
CA GLN A 4 -0.92 -21.11 -14.80
C GLN A 4 -1.51 -19.74 -14.44
N VAL A 5 -0.62 -18.81 -14.13
CA VAL A 5 -0.88 -17.37 -14.03
C VAL A 5 -0.71 -16.79 -15.44
N GLN A 6 -1.54 -17.25 -16.39
CA GLN A 6 -1.51 -16.76 -17.77
C GLN A 6 -2.84 -16.07 -18.04
N GLY A 7 -2.79 -14.75 -18.23
CA GLY A 7 -3.96 -13.97 -18.66
C GLY A 7 -3.96 -12.47 -18.36
N LEU A 8 -2.83 -11.86 -17.92
CA LEU A 8 -2.77 -10.42 -17.62
C LEU A 8 -1.96 -9.59 -18.64
N SER A 9 -1.38 -10.20 -19.67
CA SER A 9 -0.41 -9.53 -20.56
C SER A 9 -0.96 -8.95 -21.87
N GLU A 10 -2.27 -9.01 -22.16
CA GLU A 10 -2.77 -8.65 -23.51
C GLU A 10 -4.11 -7.90 -23.52
N ARG A 11 -4.26 -6.80 -22.78
CA ARG A 11 -5.47 -5.98 -22.87
C ARG A 11 -5.18 -4.49 -22.93
N GLU A 12 -4.57 -4.05 -24.02
CA GLU A 12 -4.61 -2.65 -24.42
C GLU A 12 -6.07 -2.23 -24.65
N GLY A 13 -6.56 -1.26 -23.85
CA GLY A 13 -7.85 -0.61 -24.07
C GLY A 13 -9.06 -1.11 -23.27
N GLN A 14 -8.90 -1.95 -22.26
CA GLN A 14 -10.03 -2.33 -21.40
C GLN A 14 -10.16 -1.42 -20.17
N ASP A 15 -11.30 -0.75 -20.03
CA ASP A 15 -11.69 -0.03 -18.83
C ASP A 15 -11.84 -1.01 -17.65
N LEU A 16 -10.82 -1.08 -16.80
CA LEU A 16 -10.76 -1.97 -15.63
C LEU A 16 -11.96 -1.80 -14.68
N ARG A 17 -12.66 -0.66 -14.71
CA ARG A 17 -13.86 -0.41 -13.89
C ARG A 17 -15.04 -1.32 -14.26
N LYS A 18 -15.05 -1.83 -15.50
CA LYS A 18 -16.10 -2.70 -16.01
C LYS A 18 -15.74 -4.19 -15.92
N ASP A 19 -14.51 -4.53 -15.53
CA ASP A 19 -14.12 -5.93 -15.40
C ASP A 19 -14.82 -6.56 -14.17
N PRO A 20 -15.64 -7.61 -14.36
CA PRO A 20 -16.38 -8.24 -13.27
C PRO A 20 -15.47 -8.81 -12.18
N LYS A 21 -14.21 -9.16 -12.48
CA LYS A 21 -13.24 -9.59 -11.46
C LYS A 21 -12.82 -8.43 -10.57
N VAL A 22 -12.59 -7.26 -11.15
CA VAL A 22 -12.20 -6.04 -10.41
C VAL A 22 -13.35 -5.57 -9.53
N ILE A 23 -14.58 -5.58 -10.05
CA ILE A 23 -15.78 -5.22 -9.28
C ILE A 23 -15.93 -6.13 -8.05
N ARG A 24 -15.71 -7.45 -8.20
CA ARG A 24 -15.73 -8.40 -7.08
C ARG A 24 -14.65 -8.11 -6.04
N LEU A 25 -13.44 -7.78 -6.48
CA LEU A 25 -12.35 -7.41 -5.57
C LEU A 25 -12.69 -6.13 -4.77
N MET A 26 -13.27 -5.13 -5.44
CA MET A 26 -13.72 -3.89 -4.79
C MET A 26 -14.83 -4.15 -3.76
N ALA A 27 -15.81 -4.99 -4.11
CA ALA A 27 -16.88 -5.40 -3.19
C ALA A 27 -16.32 -6.16 -1.97
N ASN A 28 -15.34 -7.04 -2.17
CA ASN A 28 -14.70 -7.77 -1.09
C ASN A 28 -13.94 -6.83 -0.12
N LEU A 29 -13.25 -5.82 -0.65
CA LEU A 29 -12.57 -4.81 0.18
C LEU A 29 -13.58 -4.03 1.03
N MET A 30 -14.70 -3.59 0.45
CA MET A 30 -15.78 -2.95 1.21
C MET A 30 -16.38 -3.88 2.27
N ALA A 31 -16.61 -5.15 1.94
CA ALA A 31 -17.14 -6.14 2.88
C ALA A 31 -16.20 -6.40 4.06
N GLN A 32 -14.87 -6.29 3.85
CA GLN A 32 -13.87 -6.37 4.91
C GLN A 32 -13.80 -5.08 5.76
N GLY A 33 -14.57 -4.06 5.39
CA GLY A 33 -14.66 -2.76 6.05
C GLY A 33 -13.55 -1.80 5.63
N ALA A 34 -13.04 -1.92 4.40
CA ALA A 34 -12.22 -0.90 3.79
C ALA A 34 -13.08 0.27 3.30
N VAL A 35 -12.56 1.50 3.42
CA VAL A 35 -13.24 2.72 2.99
C VAL A 35 -12.72 3.15 1.63
N MET A 36 -13.60 3.35 0.65
CA MET A 36 -13.22 3.90 -0.66
C MET A 36 -12.77 5.36 -0.50
N LEU A 37 -11.64 5.72 -1.12
CA LEU A 37 -11.09 7.06 -1.15
C LEU A 37 -11.45 7.78 -2.45
N GLU A 38 -11.47 9.11 -2.41
CA GLU A 38 -11.67 9.96 -3.59
C GLU A 38 -10.49 9.90 -4.57
N GLN A 39 -9.32 9.50 -4.08
CA GLN A 39 -8.09 9.38 -4.86
C GLN A 39 -8.12 8.11 -5.72
N THR A 40 -7.63 8.21 -6.95
CA THR A 40 -7.53 7.09 -7.89
C THR A 40 -6.08 6.62 -8.04
N CYS A 41 -5.89 5.33 -8.34
CA CYS A 41 -4.59 4.77 -8.65
C CYS A 41 -4.01 5.44 -9.91
N PRO A 42 -2.77 5.97 -9.89
CA PRO A 42 -2.16 6.63 -11.05
C PRO A 42 -1.85 5.65 -12.20
N ILE A 43 -1.85 4.34 -11.93
CA ILE A 43 -1.51 3.30 -12.91
C ILE A 43 -2.76 2.83 -13.68
N CYS A 44 -3.89 2.57 -13.00
CA CYS A 44 -5.10 2.03 -13.64
C CYS A 44 -6.36 2.90 -13.51
N GLY A 45 -6.32 4.02 -12.79
CA GLY A 45 -7.46 4.90 -12.60
C GLY A 45 -8.61 4.32 -11.76
N LEU A 46 -8.40 3.19 -11.07
CA LEU A 46 -9.36 2.63 -10.10
C LEU A 46 -9.32 3.42 -8.78
N PRO A 47 -10.44 3.58 -8.06
CA PRO A 47 -10.45 4.24 -6.77
C PRO A 47 -9.64 3.43 -5.75
N LEU A 48 -8.92 4.14 -4.89
CA LEU A 48 -8.13 3.56 -3.81
C LEU A 48 -9.02 3.23 -2.61
N PHE A 49 -8.59 2.30 -1.78
CA PHE A 49 -9.29 1.89 -0.57
C PHE A 49 -8.36 2.01 0.64
N ARG A 50 -8.87 2.49 1.77
CA ARG A 50 -8.18 2.50 3.05
C ARG A 50 -8.67 1.32 3.89
N LEU A 51 -7.75 0.43 4.24
CA LEU A 51 -8.00 -0.70 5.14
C LEU A 51 -8.11 -0.22 6.60
N LYS A 52 -8.63 -1.07 7.48
CA LYS A 52 -8.77 -0.78 8.92
C LYS A 52 -7.43 -0.53 9.63
N ASN A 53 -6.34 -1.08 9.10
CA ASN A 53 -4.98 -0.85 9.60
C ASN A 53 -4.39 0.50 9.15
N GLY A 54 -5.10 1.28 8.33
CA GLY A 54 -4.64 2.56 7.79
C GLY A 54 -3.90 2.47 6.45
N ASP A 55 -3.64 1.27 5.93
CA ASP A 55 -2.99 1.10 4.63
C ASP A 55 -3.93 1.48 3.48
N VAL A 56 -3.37 2.13 2.47
CA VAL A 56 -4.08 2.46 1.23
C VAL A 56 -3.73 1.44 0.15
N VAL A 57 -4.75 0.90 -0.52
CA VAL A 57 -4.62 -0.20 -1.49
C VAL A 57 -5.41 0.06 -2.76
N CYS A 58 -4.83 -0.32 -3.89
CA CYS A 58 -5.50 -0.50 -5.16
C CYS A 58 -6.03 -1.95 -5.25
N PRO A 59 -7.26 -2.18 -5.74
CA PRO A 59 -7.82 -3.53 -5.90
C PRO A 59 -7.01 -4.46 -6.81
N VAL A 60 -6.20 -3.89 -7.71
CA VAL A 60 -5.43 -4.64 -8.72
C VAL A 60 -3.93 -4.64 -8.41
N HIS A 61 -3.37 -3.47 -8.04
CA HIS A 61 -1.93 -3.31 -7.86
C HIS A 61 -1.45 -3.50 -6.40
N GLY A 62 -2.36 -3.61 -5.43
CA GLY A 62 -1.99 -3.79 -4.02
C GLY A 62 -1.70 -2.48 -3.29
N LYS A 63 -0.74 -2.47 -2.36
CA LYS A 63 -0.47 -1.32 -1.47
C LYS A 63 0.02 -0.11 -2.29
N VAL A 64 -0.62 1.03 -2.08
CA VAL A 64 -0.31 2.31 -2.73
C VAL A 64 0.03 3.33 -1.66
N TYR A 65 1.15 4.01 -1.84
CA TYR A 65 1.54 5.11 -0.96
C TYR A 65 1.09 6.43 -1.59
N LEU A 66 0.19 7.15 -0.91
CA LEU A 66 -0.16 8.52 -1.25
C LEU A 66 0.95 9.42 -0.71
N VAL A 67 1.86 9.83 -1.59
CA VAL A 67 2.98 10.72 -1.25
C VAL A 67 2.63 12.15 -1.63
N SER A 68 2.90 13.10 -0.74
CA SER A 68 2.60 14.52 -0.98
C SER A 68 3.77 15.26 -1.63
N SER A 69 4.96 14.64 -1.68
CA SER A 69 6.15 15.18 -2.31
C SER A 69 7.01 14.09 -2.97
N ASP A 70 7.80 14.48 -3.97
CA ASP A 70 8.78 13.62 -4.64
C ASP A 70 9.83 13.05 -3.67
N GLU A 71 10.09 13.76 -2.57
CA GLU A 71 11.04 13.33 -1.54
C GLU A 71 10.47 12.16 -0.72
N GLU A 72 9.18 12.21 -0.38
CA GLU A 72 8.50 11.07 0.27
C GLU A 72 8.41 9.85 -0.67
N ALA A 73 8.28 10.07 -1.98
CA ALA A 73 8.30 8.99 -2.97
C ALA A 73 9.65 8.25 -3.00
N ARG A 74 10.75 8.99 -3.03
CA ARG A 74 12.12 8.43 -3.00
C ARG A 74 12.38 7.66 -1.72
N GLU A 75 11.89 8.16 -0.59
CA GLU A 75 12.07 7.49 0.69
C GLU A 75 11.35 6.14 0.73
N VAL A 76 10.13 6.07 0.18
CA VAL A 76 9.39 4.81 0.04
C VAL A 76 10.09 3.84 -0.93
N GLU A 77 10.63 4.35 -2.04
CA GLU A 77 11.37 3.54 -3.02
C GLU A 77 12.64 2.91 -2.42
N ILE A 78 13.38 3.67 -1.62
CA ILE A 78 14.57 3.17 -0.91
C ILE A 78 14.17 2.07 0.07
N ASP A 79 13.10 2.27 0.85
CA ASP A 79 12.62 1.30 1.83
C ASP A 79 12.19 -0.02 1.15
N GLU A 80 11.50 0.07 0.00
CA GLU A 80 11.11 -1.10 -0.78
C GLU A 80 12.33 -1.82 -1.38
N THR A 81 13.31 -1.06 -1.87
CA THR A 81 14.58 -1.61 -2.39
C THR A 81 15.31 -2.39 -1.30
N LEU A 82 15.38 -1.86 -0.08
CA LEU A 82 16.01 -2.54 1.06
C LEU A 82 15.30 -3.86 1.41
N ARG A 83 13.96 -3.89 1.39
CA ARG A 83 13.17 -5.14 1.59
C ARG A 83 13.43 -6.15 0.48
N GLN A 84 13.54 -5.69 -0.77
CA GLN A 84 13.84 -6.56 -1.89
C GLN A 84 15.24 -7.18 -1.76
N VAL A 85 16.23 -6.41 -1.30
CA VAL A 85 17.58 -6.91 -1.01
C VAL A 85 17.54 -8.01 0.06
N GLU A 86 16.81 -7.80 1.16
CA GLU A 86 16.63 -8.82 2.21
C GLU A 86 15.99 -10.11 1.64
N TYR A 87 14.93 -9.97 0.84
CA TYR A 87 14.27 -11.11 0.20
C TYR A 87 15.21 -11.90 -0.73
N MET A 88 16.00 -11.18 -1.53
CA MET A 88 16.98 -11.78 -2.44
C MET A 88 18.09 -12.51 -1.68
N ALA A 89 18.64 -11.87 -0.63
CA ALA A 89 19.66 -12.46 0.23
C ALA A 89 19.14 -13.74 0.90
N ALA A 90 17.95 -13.72 1.51
CA ALA A 90 17.33 -14.90 2.11
C ALA A 90 17.10 -16.03 1.10
N THR A 91 16.69 -15.69 -0.13
CA THR A 91 16.50 -16.65 -1.20
C THR A 91 17.81 -17.30 -1.64
N LYS A 92 18.88 -16.52 -1.75
CA LYS A 92 20.22 -17.02 -2.10
C LYS A 92 20.84 -17.85 -0.98
N ILE A 93 20.69 -17.46 0.29
CA ILE A 93 21.13 -18.26 1.43
C ILE A 93 20.50 -19.65 1.38
N ARG A 94 19.19 -19.73 1.12
CA ARG A 94 18.50 -21.02 0.97
C ARG A 94 19.05 -21.86 -0.18
N GLU A 95 19.49 -21.23 -1.27
CA GLU A 95 20.11 -21.91 -2.41
C GLU A 95 21.48 -22.47 -2.04
N TYR A 96 22.36 -21.65 -1.45
CA TYR A 96 23.70 -22.07 -1.03
C TYR A 96 23.67 -23.16 0.04
N LEU A 97 22.74 -23.07 1.01
CA LEU A 97 22.55 -24.12 2.00
C LEU A 97 22.11 -25.46 1.37
N ARG A 98 21.37 -25.44 0.25
CA ARG A 98 21.02 -26.67 -0.49
C ARG A 98 22.19 -27.24 -1.28
N GLN A 99 23.09 -26.37 -1.75
CA GLN A 99 24.29 -26.75 -2.51
C GLN A 99 25.46 -27.15 -1.59
N GLY A 100 25.38 -26.84 -0.30
CA GLY A 100 26.44 -27.10 0.68
C GLY A 100 27.51 -26.00 0.73
N GLU A 101 27.29 -24.86 0.08
CA GLU A 101 28.19 -23.71 -0.03
C GLU A 101 28.01 -22.76 1.18
N VAL A 102 28.30 -23.27 2.39
CA VAL A 102 28.07 -22.56 3.66
C VAL A 102 28.95 -21.32 3.79
N ASP A 103 30.12 -21.32 3.16
CA ASP A 103 31.06 -20.21 3.10
C ASP A 103 30.45 -18.94 2.48
N GLN A 104 29.61 -19.09 1.46
CA GLN A 104 28.95 -17.97 0.78
C GLN A 104 27.75 -17.38 1.55
N VAL A 105 27.31 -18.04 2.63
CA VAL A 105 26.19 -17.57 3.45
C VAL A 105 26.60 -16.37 4.31
N SER A 106 27.86 -16.29 4.74
CA SER A 106 28.34 -15.23 5.64
C SER A 106 28.18 -13.84 5.03
N ASP A 107 28.52 -13.67 3.75
CA ASP A 107 28.41 -12.38 3.06
C ASP A 107 26.96 -11.92 2.93
N LEU A 108 26.04 -12.85 2.65
CA LEU A 108 24.62 -12.54 2.56
C LEU A 108 24.00 -12.19 3.92
N LEU A 109 24.45 -12.83 5.00
CA LEU A 109 24.06 -12.46 6.36
C LEU A 109 24.51 -11.03 6.70
N ASN A 110 25.75 -10.67 6.33
CA ASN A 110 26.26 -9.30 6.52
C ASN A 110 25.44 -8.26 5.73
N VAL A 111 25.03 -8.59 4.50
CA VAL A 111 24.17 -7.73 3.69
C VAL A 111 22.81 -7.51 4.36
N MET A 112 22.18 -8.56 4.90
CA MET A 112 20.92 -8.42 5.63
C MET A 112 21.09 -7.57 6.90
N GLU A 113 22.14 -7.79 7.68
CA GLU A 113 22.40 -6.98 8.87
C GLU A 113 22.62 -5.50 8.53
N ALA A 114 23.32 -5.22 7.43
CA ALA A 114 23.51 -3.86 6.93
C ALA A 114 22.18 -3.24 6.47
N ALA A 115 21.33 -3.99 5.75
CA ALA A 115 20.02 -3.54 5.32
C ALA A 115 19.11 -3.19 6.51
N GLU A 116 19.03 -4.07 7.51
CA GLU A 116 18.28 -3.84 8.75
C GLU A 116 18.76 -2.57 9.48
N ARG A 117 20.08 -2.39 9.58
CA ARG A 117 20.69 -1.22 10.21
C ARG A 117 20.33 0.07 9.48
N VAL A 118 20.35 0.06 8.14
CA VAL A 118 19.96 1.20 7.32
C VAL A 118 18.47 1.50 7.49
N MET A 119 17.60 0.48 7.45
CA MET A 119 16.17 0.65 7.70
C MET A 119 15.89 1.28 9.07
N ARG A 120 16.54 0.81 10.12
CA ARG A 120 16.37 1.35 11.48
C ARG A 120 16.74 2.84 11.55
N LEU A 121 17.89 3.21 11.00
CA LEU A 121 18.34 4.61 10.99
C LEU A 121 17.39 5.50 10.18
N ARG A 122 16.82 4.99 9.08
CA ARG A 122 15.82 5.70 8.28
C ARG A 122 14.51 5.86 9.05
N MET A 123 14.03 4.82 9.74
CA MET A 123 12.85 4.90 10.61
C MET A 123 13.03 5.94 11.71
N GLU A 124 14.17 5.94 12.41
CA GLU A 124 14.46 6.95 13.45
C GLU A 124 14.47 8.38 12.89
N ARG A 125 14.99 8.58 11.67
CA ARG A 125 14.95 9.88 10.99
C ARG A 125 13.53 10.27 10.60
N ALA A 126 12.75 9.33 10.09
CA ALA A 126 11.34 9.55 9.74
C ALA A 126 10.50 9.86 10.99
N GLU A 127 10.73 9.16 12.11
CA GLU A 127 10.08 9.45 13.40
C GLU A 127 10.46 10.83 13.92
N LYS A 128 11.74 11.22 13.87
CA LYS A 128 12.18 12.57 14.25
C LYS A 128 11.56 13.64 13.35
N ALA A 129 11.48 13.40 12.05
CA ALA A 129 10.84 14.30 11.10
C ALA A 129 9.31 14.40 11.34
N ARG A 130 8.66 13.28 11.67
CA ARG A 130 7.23 13.23 12.04
C ARG A 130 6.96 13.87 13.40
N ALA A 131 7.84 13.74 14.39
CA ALA A 131 7.71 14.40 15.68
C ALA A 131 7.86 15.92 15.58
N GLN A 132 8.65 16.40 14.60
CA GLN A 132 8.82 17.82 14.32
C GLN A 132 7.67 18.41 13.48
N ARG A 133 6.94 17.57 12.72
CA ARG A 133 5.74 17.97 11.99
C ARG A 133 4.53 17.74 12.91
N ALA A 134 3.88 18.81 13.37
CA ALA A 134 2.67 18.72 14.18
C ALA A 134 1.66 17.71 13.56
N PRO A 135 0.89 16.96 14.38
CA PRO A 135 -0.02 15.95 13.87
C PRO A 135 -0.97 16.59 12.84
N LEU A 136 -1.19 15.90 11.72
CA LEU A 136 -2.25 16.26 10.77
C LEU A 136 -3.54 16.54 11.56
N PRO A 137 -4.23 17.66 11.30
CA PRO A 137 -5.54 17.88 11.90
C PRO A 137 -6.39 16.68 11.51
N GLN A 138 -6.74 15.87 12.51
CA GLN A 138 -7.72 14.82 12.35
C GLN A 138 -8.95 15.52 11.80
N ALA A 139 -9.37 15.15 10.58
CA ALA A 139 -10.57 15.68 9.97
C ALA A 139 -11.70 15.53 10.99
N GLU A 140 -12.08 16.66 11.58
CA GLU A 140 -13.09 16.74 12.61
C GLU A 140 -14.32 16.03 12.07
N ALA A 141 -14.77 15.00 12.79
CA ALA A 141 -16.09 14.44 12.62
C ALA A 141 -17.06 15.62 12.75
N LYS A 142 -17.52 16.14 11.60
CA LYS A 142 -18.53 17.17 11.55
C LYS A 142 -19.76 16.61 12.25
N LYS A 143 -20.01 17.13 13.46
CA LYS A 143 -21.31 17.07 14.12
C LYS A 143 -22.36 17.53 13.10
N GLY A 144 -23.18 16.60 12.63
CA GLY A 144 -24.40 16.93 11.91
C GLY A 144 -25.45 17.30 12.94
N GLU A 145 -25.43 18.55 13.37
CA GLU A 145 -26.59 19.20 13.99
C GLU A 145 -27.19 20.15 12.94
N GLU A 146 -28.50 19.97 12.73
CA GLU A 146 -29.47 20.91 12.15
C GLU A 146 -29.47 21.12 10.63
N VAL A 147 -30.44 20.51 9.94
CA VAL A 147 -31.53 21.24 9.25
C VAL A 147 -32.73 20.28 9.07
N LYS A 148 -33.78 20.44 9.88
CA LYS A 148 -35.16 20.09 9.49
C LYS A 148 -36.13 21.06 10.13
N GLU A 149 -36.07 22.31 9.68
CA GLU A 149 -37.16 23.26 9.86
C GLU A 149 -37.83 23.47 8.49
N LYS A 150 -39.16 23.38 8.51
CA LYS A 150 -40.13 23.90 7.53
C LYS A 150 -40.52 22.98 6.37
N GLU A 151 -41.35 21.98 6.68
CA GLU A 151 -42.60 21.81 5.92
C GLU A 151 -43.66 22.61 6.68
N LYS A 152 -43.94 23.82 6.17
CA LYS A 152 -45.03 24.68 6.60
C LYS A 152 -46.31 24.20 5.90
N GLU A 153 -47.40 24.13 6.68
CA GLU A 153 -48.76 24.56 6.30
C GLU A 153 -49.17 24.38 4.83
N GLU A 154 -50.08 23.44 4.57
CA GLU A 154 -51.37 23.68 3.87
C GLU A 154 -51.95 22.35 3.39
N GLN A 155 -53.03 21.94 4.05
CA GLN A 155 -54.28 21.38 3.49
C GLN A 155 -54.96 20.61 4.65
N GLU A 156 -55.78 21.30 5.43
CA GLU A 156 -57.24 21.45 5.20
C GLU A 156 -58.03 20.25 5.74
#